data_AF-A0A920BJ44-F1
#
_entry.id   AF-A0A920BJ44-F1
#
_cell.length_a   1.000
_cell.length_b   1.000
_cell.length_c   1.000
_cell.angle_alpha   90.00
_cell.angle_beta   90.00
_cell.angle_gamma   90.00
#
_symmetry.space_group_name_H-M   'P 1'
#
loop_
_entity.id
_entity.type
_entity.pdbx_description
1 polymer ?
#
loop_
_entity_poly.entity_id
_entity_poly.type
_entity_poly.pdbx_seq_one_letter_code
_entity_poly.pdbx_strand_id
1 'polypeptide(L)' 'MLHRSKLRLLAERRPSSPEWIREPGEFDRELDRLWFDCHVSGQEEFNFAISQLNTDRLVFGTNFGGWDSGAALPCRDD' A
#
# COMPACT_ATOMS: atom_id res chain seq x y z
N MET A 1 9.14 13.30 -8.17
CA MET A 1 9.87 12.06 -8.52
C MET A 1 9.96 11.20 -7.24
N LEU A 2 9.56 9.93 -7.35
CA LEU A 2 8.89 9.06 -6.34
C LEU A 2 9.44 8.98 -4.90
N HIS A 3 8.50 8.81 -3.96
CA HIS A 3 8.67 8.52 -2.53
C HIS A 3 8.81 6.99 -2.25
N ARG A 4 9.06 6.15 -3.27
CA ARG A 4 9.64 4.79 -3.11
C ARG A 4 10.99 4.83 -2.41
N SER A 5 11.67 5.98 -2.47
CA SER A 5 13.00 6.21 -1.92
C SER A 5 13.12 5.80 -0.46
N LYS A 6 12.13 6.10 0.40
CA LYS A 6 12.24 5.77 1.83
C LYS A 6 12.20 4.27 2.09
N LEU A 7 11.24 3.54 1.53
CA LEU A 7 11.14 2.09 1.73
C LEU A 7 12.31 1.34 1.07
N ARG A 8 12.74 1.78 -0.11
CA ARG A 8 13.95 1.28 -0.77
C ARG A 8 15.19 1.47 0.10
N LEU A 9 15.41 2.68 0.63
CA LEU A 9 16.52 2.96 1.53
C LEU A 9 16.48 2.11 2.80
N LEU A 10 15.28 1.84 3.33
CA LEU A 10 15.12 0.95 4.48
C LEU A 10 15.44 -0.50 4.12
N ALA A 11 15.01 -0.98 2.94
CA ALA A 11 15.33 -2.31 2.43
C ALA A 11 16.86 -2.48 2.29
N GLU A 12 17.55 -1.50 1.72
CA GLU A 12 19.00 -1.49 1.51
C GLU A 12 19.81 -1.40 2.82
N ARG A 13 19.35 -0.63 3.81
CA ARG A 13 20.19 -0.23 4.95
C ARG A 13 19.83 -0.87 6.29
N ARG A 14 18.61 -1.38 6.49
CA ARG A 14 18.24 -1.94 7.79
C ARG A 14 18.97 -3.26 8.05
N PRO A 15 19.60 -3.44 9.24
CA PRO A 15 20.19 -4.72 9.62
C PRO A 15 19.16 -5.87 9.63
N SER A 16 17.88 -5.56 9.87
CA SER A 16 16.78 -6.52 9.85
C SER A 16 16.31 -6.92 8.45
N SER A 17 16.75 -6.22 7.39
CA SER A 17 16.41 -6.59 6.02
C SER A 17 17.16 -7.88 5.64
N PRO A 18 16.49 -8.87 5.04
CA PRO A 18 17.17 -10.02 4.45
C PRO A 18 18.28 -9.57 3.49
N GLU A 19 19.38 -10.31 3.41
CA GLU A 19 20.53 -9.91 2.60
C GLU A 19 20.17 -9.69 1.13
N TRP A 20 19.33 -10.57 0.57
CA TRP A 20 18.92 -10.52 -0.83
C TRP A 20 18.14 -9.26 -1.21
N ILE A 21 17.39 -8.63 -0.30
CA ILE A 21 16.59 -7.43 -0.64
C ILE A 21 17.43 -6.15 -0.64
N ARG A 22 18.68 -6.22 -0.16
CA ARG A 22 19.59 -5.07 -0.10
C ARG A 22 20.26 -4.80 -1.45
N GLU A 23 20.26 -5.78 -2.34
CA GLU A 23 20.81 -5.63 -3.68
C GLU A 23 20.09 -4.51 -4.44
N PRO A 24 20.81 -3.60 -5.12
CA PRO A 24 20.21 -2.48 -5.83
C PRO A 24 19.15 -2.95 -6.83
N GLY A 25 17.91 -2.45 -6.67
CA GLY A 25 16.78 -2.77 -7.53
C GLY A 25 15.94 -3.98 -7.12
N GLU A 26 16.40 -4.83 -6.19
CA GLU A 26 15.63 -5.99 -5.73
C GLU A 26 14.36 -5.58 -4.99
N PHE A 27 14.41 -4.49 -4.22
CA PHE A 27 13.22 -3.92 -3.57
C PHE A 27 12.13 -3.57 -4.59
N ASP A 28 12.47 -2.85 -5.67
CA ASP A 28 11.50 -2.46 -6.69
C ASP A 28 10.96 -3.68 -7.43
N ARG A 29 11.85 -4.63 -7.77
CA ARG A 29 11.49 -5.89 -8.45
C ARG A 29 10.45 -6.68 -7.66
N GLU A 30 10.63 -6.80 -6.34
CA GLU A 30 9.67 -7.50 -5.49
C GLU A 30 8.40 -6.68 -5.22
N LEU A 31 8.51 -5.36 -5.06
CA LEU A 31 7.35 -4.49 -4.90
C LEU A 31 6.41 -4.58 -6.12
N ASP A 32 6.96 -4.62 -7.33
CA ASP A 32 6.19 -4.72 -8.58
C ASP A 32 5.55 -6.11 -8.80
N ARG A 33 5.80 -7.08 -7.91
CA ARG A 33 5.12 -8.39 -7.90
C ARG A 33 3.88 -8.42 -7.00
N LEU A 34 3.74 -7.43 -6.11
CA LEU A 34 2.61 -7.34 -5.19
C LEU A 34 1.36 -6.82 -5.88
N TRP A 35 0.22 -7.26 -5.38
CA TRP A 35 -1.09 -6.72 -5.73
C TRP A 35 -1.54 -5.78 -4.62
N PHE A 36 -2.10 -4.65 -4.99
CA PHE A 36 -2.66 -3.66 -4.07
C PHE A 36 -4.11 -3.40 -4.44
N ASP A 37 -4.96 -3.17 -3.45
CA ASP A 37 -6.22 -2.52 -3.71
C ASP A 37 -6.05 -0.98 -3.68
N CYS A 38 -7.09 -0.26 -4.10
CA CYS A 38 -7.11 1.20 -4.08
C CYS A 38 -8.06 1.79 -3.02
N HIS A 39 -8.34 1.03 -1.97
CA HIS A 39 -9.21 1.48 -0.89
C HIS A 39 -8.49 2.53 -0.01
N VAL A 40 -8.73 3.80 -0.28
CA VAL A 40 -8.15 4.94 0.44
C VAL A 40 -9.22 6.00 0.72
N SER A 41 -8.97 6.84 1.73
CA SER A 41 -9.98 7.75 2.28
C SER A 41 -10.31 8.97 1.41
N GLY A 42 -9.55 9.23 0.33
CA GLY A 42 -9.71 10.44 -0.48
C GLY A 42 -8.98 10.43 -1.81
N GLN A 43 -9.28 11.44 -2.63
CA GLN A 43 -8.76 11.57 -4.00
C GLN A 43 -7.25 11.85 -4.03
N GLU A 44 -6.72 12.61 -3.07
CA GLU A 44 -5.30 12.95 -3.02
C GLU A 44 -4.45 11.75 -2.59
N GLU A 45 -4.94 10.97 -1.62
CA GLU A 45 -4.35 9.71 -1.21
C GLU A 45 -4.37 8.70 -2.36
N PHE A 46 -5.46 8.68 -3.14
CA PHE A 46 -5.56 7.85 -4.34
C PHE A 46 -4.54 8.29 -5.39
N ASN A 47 -4.48 9.57 -5.72
CA ASN A 47 -3.52 10.15 -6.66
C ASN A 47 -2.07 9.88 -6.23
N PHE A 48 -1.81 9.98 -4.92
CA PHE A 48 -0.52 9.64 -4.36
C PHE A 48 -0.23 8.14 -4.53
N ALA A 49 -1.15 7.25 -4.16
CA ALA A 49 -0.97 5.80 -4.29
C ALA A 49 -0.70 5.37 -5.75
N ILE A 50 -1.50 5.84 -6.70
CA ILE A 50 -1.28 5.53 -8.14
C ILE A 50 0.05 6.07 -8.65
N SER A 51 0.55 7.18 -8.09
CA SER A 51 1.86 7.72 -8.47
C SER A 51 3.03 6.88 -7.94
N GLN A 52 2.82 6.01 -6.94
CA GLN A 52 3.87 5.17 -6.37
C GLN A 52 3.85 3.72 -6.88
N LEU A 53 2.69 3.22 -7.29
CA LEU A 53 2.45 1.82 -7.62
C LEU A 53 2.48 1.55 -9.12
N ASN A 54 2.75 0.29 -9.49
CA ASN A 54 2.43 -0.17 -10.83
C ASN A 54 0.91 -0.42 -10.92
N THR A 55 0.22 0.34 -11.79
CA THR A 55 -1.24 0.24 -11.97
C THR A 55 -1.68 -1.09 -12.60
N ASP A 56 -0.79 -1.85 -13.24
CA ASP A 56 -1.10 -3.17 -13.79
C ASP A 56 -1.50 -4.21 -12.73
N ARG A 57 -1.17 -3.94 -11.46
CA ARG A 57 -1.48 -4.79 -10.29
C ARG A 57 -2.32 -4.06 -9.23
N LEU A 58 -3.05 -3.03 -9.64
CA LEU A 58 -3.99 -2.31 -8.78
C LEU A 58 -5.42 -2.84 -9.01
N VAL A 59 -6.10 -3.23 -7.94
CA VAL A 59 -7.50 -3.69 -7.98
C VAL A 59 -8.42 -2.75 -7.21
N PHE A 60 -9.71 -2.78 -7.55
CA PHE A 60 -10.71 -2.01 -6.82
C PHE A 60 -11.01 -2.65 -5.46
N GLY A 61 -10.96 -1.87 -4.39
CA GLY A 61 -11.31 -2.29 -3.03
C GLY A 61 -12.24 -1.26 -2.39
N THR A 62 -13.22 -1.73 -1.61
CA THR A 62 -14.24 -0.87 -0.99
C THR A 62 -14.30 -0.95 0.53
N ASN A 63 -13.70 -1.99 1.12
CA ASN A 63 -13.85 -2.33 2.53
C ASN A 63 -15.32 -2.24 3.01
N PHE A 64 -16.29 -2.63 2.17
CA PHE A 64 -17.71 -2.40 2.43
C PHE A 64 -18.16 -3.07 3.74
N GLY A 65 -18.75 -2.27 4.66
CA GLY A 65 -19.14 -2.72 6.00
C GLY A 65 -17.96 -2.82 6.99
N GLY A 66 -16.79 -2.34 6.57
CA GLY A 66 -15.59 -2.30 7.37
C GLY A 66 -15.62 -1.26 8.49
N TRP A 67 -14.52 -1.24 9.24
CA TRP A 67 -14.31 -0.43 10.44
C TRP A 67 -14.29 1.09 10.18
N ASP A 68 -14.13 1.50 8.94
CA ASP A 68 -14.19 2.88 8.44
C ASP A 68 -15.61 3.31 8.02
N SER A 69 -16.55 2.38 7.90
CA SER A 69 -17.90 2.66 7.39
C SER A 69 -18.81 3.35 8.42
N GLY A 70 -18.36 3.59 9.66
CA GLY A 70 -19.20 4.13 10.75
C GLY A 70 -20.44 3.27 11.06
N ALA A 71 -20.56 2.11 10.43
CA ALA A 71 -21.75 1.27 10.38
C ALA A 71 -21.86 0.30 11.56
N ALA A 72 -20.97 0.41 12.55
CA ALA A 72 -21.26 -0.03 13.92
C ALA A 72 -22.32 0.92 14.51
N LEU A 73 -23.49 1.00 13.87
CA LEU A 73 -24.70 1.38 14.56
C LEU A 73 -24.86 0.33 15.66
N PRO A 74 -24.98 0.71 16.94
CA PRO A 74 -25.35 -0.26 17.95
C PRO A 74 -26.62 -0.95 17.49
N CYS A 75 -26.72 -2.26 17.68
CA CYS A 75 -28.00 -2.96 17.61
C CYS A 75 -29.01 -2.08 18.36
N ARG A 76 -29.98 -1.51 17.64
CA ARG A 76 -31.10 -0.88 18.31
C ARG A 76 -31.87 -2.04 18.91
N ASP A 77 -31.89 -2.07 20.24
CA ASP A 77 -32.82 -2.90 20.99
C ASP A 77 -34.19 -2.20 20.87
N ASP A 78 -34.89 -2.43 19.75
CA ASP A 78 -36.34 -2.21 19.65
C ASP A 78 -37.12 -3.51 19.92
#